data_AF-A0A553HMQ7-F1
#
_entry.id   AF-A0A553HMQ7-F1
#
_cell.length_a   1.000
_cell.length_b   1.000
_cell.length_c   1.000
_cell.angle_alpha   90.00
_cell.angle_beta   90.00
_cell.angle_gamma   90.00
#
_symmetry.space_group_name_H-M   'P 1'
#
loop_
_entity.id
_entity.type
_entity.pdbx_description
1 polymer ?
#
loop_
_entity_poly.entity_id
_entity_poly.type
_entity_poly.pdbx_seq_one_letter_code
_entity_poly.pdbx_strand_id
1 'polypeptide(L)'
;MASQHILATPPSKDAILNTLLEDIRHYNARLPRLYVGLRECTLDAEMPLLLNPPGAPLACREPPAEFEAVHAHFSAQVHAFFNALHDLEDMAAKKPSEELDLIRPDDGLWLAIRIVNQSFDIYPDCLHRTFHTRCLTVQNANSLPLLNRVTQLRVFPAPDYASEPGMNFAHMRPVSPRVPLELAVRLPYLRELDCPWLWERLPVAFSSHALRRFARVWEGPWRDARAEFGRCVRDIMPLLPSSLTKARLWFWKPNPYGDDTDQAAQMPDLVSVLPPSSSSKFEDMDPVSLGLRALGSRLEELDIRALITPDLFRSCTDNTAVHSLLWPRMQHLKVEFHPCAPDGKWYFSGPRGEDPHATGFAITRKEHYPPGQEDVDDTHNLWSREEDEYTGDDDICLARQPDMFRTLPVAGRINPLLLAFALSLQRQNMPSLQDAELFTWLTWRPSEERAREYEGSNDAPPSVDNETVLFRWGVRYDAPKGDGETEVTWQVGEHWRPGAEIMSVFGDLVGEKKMEWKPFEFVREREQDPVNFI
;
A
#
# COMPACT_ATOMS: atom_id res chain seq x y z
N MET A 1 27.71 -19.52 -2.98
CA MET A 1 27.45 -20.86 -2.39
C MET A 1 25.95 -21.02 -2.33
N ALA A 2 25.38 -22.08 -2.92
CA ALA A 2 23.94 -22.32 -2.79
C ALA A 2 23.63 -22.61 -1.32
N SER A 3 22.67 -21.90 -0.74
CA SER A 3 22.18 -22.18 0.60
C SER A 3 21.64 -23.61 0.63
N GLN A 4 22.11 -24.46 1.54
CA GLN A 4 21.70 -25.86 1.65
C GLN A 4 20.18 -26.04 1.90
N HIS A 5 19.51 -24.95 2.29
CA HIS A 5 18.10 -24.92 2.64
C HIS A 5 17.17 -24.36 1.55
N ILE A 6 17.65 -24.17 0.32
CA ILE A 6 16.83 -23.55 -0.73
C ILE A 6 16.77 -24.46 -1.94
N LEU A 7 15.55 -24.87 -2.30
CA LEU A 7 15.24 -25.55 -3.55
C LEU A 7 14.49 -24.59 -4.46
N ALA A 8 15.13 -24.22 -5.57
CA ALA A 8 14.57 -23.30 -6.55
C ALA A 8 14.73 -23.87 -7.95
N THR A 9 13.64 -23.94 -8.72
CA THR A 9 13.74 -24.18 -10.17
C THR A 9 14.15 -22.87 -10.83
N PRO A 10 15.27 -22.81 -11.58
CA PRO A 10 15.66 -21.59 -12.27
C PRO A 10 14.53 -21.11 -13.20
N PRO A 11 14.12 -19.84 -13.10
CA PRO A 11 13.09 -19.30 -13.99
C PRO A 11 13.52 -19.42 -15.44
N SER A 12 12.68 -20.03 -16.28
CA SER A 12 12.99 -20.27 -17.69
C SER A 12 12.09 -19.42 -18.58
N LYS A 13 12.72 -18.50 -19.32
CA LYS A 13 12.07 -17.70 -20.35
C LYS A 13 11.30 -18.58 -21.35
N ASP A 14 11.92 -19.67 -21.81
CA ASP A 14 11.32 -20.55 -22.81
C ASP A 14 10.13 -21.33 -22.24
N ALA A 15 10.19 -21.71 -20.96
CA ALA A 15 9.06 -22.35 -20.28
C ALA A 15 7.87 -21.38 -20.19
N ILE A 16 8.11 -20.15 -19.72
CA ILE A 16 7.09 -19.10 -19.64
C ILE A 16 6.47 -18.82 -21.02
N LEU A 17 7.31 -18.64 -22.05
CA LEU A 17 6.84 -18.39 -23.42
C LEU A 17 5.97 -19.55 -23.94
N ASN A 18 6.38 -20.80 -23.70
CA ASN A 18 5.60 -21.96 -24.11
C ASN A 18 4.24 -22.02 -23.40
N THR A 19 4.19 -21.73 -22.09
CA THR A 19 2.92 -21.64 -21.34
C THR A 19 1.99 -20.59 -21.93
N LEU A 20 2.50 -19.38 -22.22
CA LEU A 20 1.71 -18.31 -22.86
C LEU A 20 1.16 -18.74 -24.23
N LEU A 21 1.97 -19.44 -25.04
CA LEU A 21 1.54 -19.95 -26.34
C LEU A 21 0.50 -21.07 -26.21
N GLU A 22 0.62 -21.94 -25.20
CA GLU A 22 -0.36 -22.98 -24.90
C GLU A 22 -1.70 -22.38 -24.45
N ASP A 23 -1.68 -21.36 -23.59
CA ASP A 23 -2.89 -20.65 -23.15
C ASP A 23 -3.62 -20.02 -24.33
N ILE A 24 -2.88 -19.37 -25.24
CA ILE A 24 -3.44 -18.83 -26.49
C ILE A 24 -4.08 -19.96 -27.30
N ARG A 25 -3.39 -21.09 -27.52
CA ARG A 25 -3.93 -22.22 -28.30
C ARG A 25 -5.20 -22.79 -27.66
N HIS A 26 -5.20 -22.97 -26.34
CA HIS A 26 -6.32 -23.53 -25.60
C HIS A 26 -7.55 -22.61 -25.62
N TYR A 27 -7.34 -21.30 -25.45
CA TYR A 27 -8.42 -20.31 -25.52
C TYR A 27 -9.07 -20.30 -26.92
N ASN A 28 -8.26 -20.35 -27.97
CA ASN A 28 -8.75 -20.36 -29.35
C ASN A 28 -9.48 -21.66 -29.73
N ALA A 29 -9.07 -22.80 -29.17
CA ALA A 29 -9.78 -24.06 -29.36
C ALA A 29 -11.20 -24.04 -28.74
N ARG A 30 -11.40 -23.28 -27.65
CA ARG A 30 -12.69 -23.18 -26.94
C ARG A 30 -13.70 -22.22 -27.60
N LEU A 31 -13.24 -21.19 -28.31
CA LEU A 31 -14.10 -20.16 -28.92
C LEU A 31 -13.78 -19.93 -30.41
N PRO A 32 -14.07 -20.89 -31.31
CA PRO A 32 -13.59 -20.87 -32.71
C PRO A 32 -14.11 -19.70 -33.57
N ARG A 33 -15.12 -18.96 -33.11
CA ARG A 33 -15.78 -17.87 -33.85
C ARG A 33 -15.43 -16.46 -33.36
N LEU A 34 -14.71 -16.36 -32.25
CA LEU A 34 -14.23 -15.11 -31.67
C LEU A 34 -12.77 -15.34 -31.32
N TYR A 35 -11.91 -15.27 -32.35
CA TYR A 35 -10.49 -15.22 -32.08
C TYR A 35 -10.21 -13.96 -31.30
N VAL A 36 -9.59 -14.11 -30.15
CA VAL A 36 -9.16 -12.97 -29.36
C VAL A 36 -7.80 -13.36 -28.81
N GLY A 37 -6.75 -12.75 -29.35
CA GLY A 37 -5.37 -12.96 -28.90
C GLY A 37 -5.21 -12.77 -27.39
N LEU A 38 -3.98 -12.94 -26.90
CA LEU A 38 -3.71 -12.76 -25.48
C LEU A 38 -4.09 -11.34 -25.04
N ARG A 39 -4.95 -11.25 -24.01
CA ARG A 39 -5.33 -9.99 -23.36
C ARG A 39 -4.59 -9.79 -22.06
N GLU A 40 -4.39 -10.87 -21.32
CA GLU A 40 -3.88 -10.85 -19.96
C GLU A 40 -2.79 -11.90 -19.82
N CYS A 41 -1.74 -11.56 -19.08
CA CYS A 41 -0.66 -12.46 -18.72
C CYS A 41 -0.29 -12.25 -17.26
N THR A 42 -0.10 -13.34 -16.54
CA THR A 42 0.19 -13.33 -15.10
C THR A 42 1.50 -14.04 -14.84
N LEU A 43 2.41 -13.36 -14.14
CA LEU A 43 3.53 -13.98 -13.46
C LEU A 43 3.12 -14.25 -12.02
N ASP A 44 2.95 -15.52 -11.68
CA ASP A 44 2.95 -15.96 -10.29
C ASP A 44 4.41 -16.00 -9.82
N ALA A 45 4.84 -14.97 -9.11
CA ALA A 45 6.20 -14.85 -8.59
C ALA A 45 6.36 -15.76 -7.37
N GLU A 46 6.71 -17.02 -7.62
CA GLU A 46 6.86 -18.06 -6.62
C GLU A 46 8.17 -17.89 -5.84
N MET A 47 8.10 -17.93 -4.51
CA MET A 47 9.30 -17.93 -3.69
C MET A 47 9.95 -19.33 -3.73
N PRO A 48 11.29 -19.43 -3.68
CA PRO A 48 11.93 -20.74 -3.70
C PRO A 48 11.53 -21.54 -2.45
N LEU A 49 11.41 -22.86 -2.59
CA LEU A 49 11.04 -23.74 -1.49
C LEU A 49 12.13 -23.73 -0.42
N LEU A 50 11.79 -23.33 0.80
CA LEU A 50 12.70 -23.41 1.94
C LEU A 50 12.63 -24.80 2.56
N LEU A 51 13.78 -25.44 2.72
CA LEU A 51 13.92 -26.78 3.28
C LEU A 51 14.21 -26.72 4.79
N ASN A 52 13.33 -27.34 5.56
CA ASN A 52 13.35 -27.43 7.01
C ASN A 52 13.35 -28.90 7.49
N PRO A 53 14.33 -29.73 7.08
CA PRO A 53 14.39 -31.12 7.51
C PRO A 53 14.70 -31.22 9.02
N PRO A 54 14.17 -32.21 9.75
CA PRO A 54 14.40 -32.36 11.18
C PRO A 54 15.89 -32.46 11.60
N GLY A 55 16.76 -32.96 10.72
CA GLY A 55 18.21 -33.08 10.96
C GLY A 55 19.03 -31.82 10.66
N ALA A 56 18.41 -30.81 10.03
CA ALA A 56 19.02 -29.52 9.73
C ALA A 56 17.89 -28.47 9.65
N PRO A 57 17.31 -28.07 10.79
CA PRO A 57 16.20 -27.14 10.79
C PRO A 57 16.65 -25.74 10.32
N LEU A 58 15.71 -24.98 9.78
CA LEU A 58 15.95 -23.59 9.44
C LEU A 58 16.33 -22.78 10.68
N ALA A 59 17.29 -21.87 10.54
CA ALA A 59 17.64 -20.93 11.60
C ALA A 59 16.41 -20.12 12.03
N CYS A 60 16.26 -19.81 13.32
CA CYS A 60 15.10 -19.07 13.85
C CYS A 60 14.76 -17.80 13.04
N ARG A 61 15.77 -17.03 12.61
CA ARG A 61 15.63 -15.87 11.72
C ARG A 61 16.24 -16.13 10.35
N GLU A 62 15.73 -15.41 9.35
CA GLU A 62 16.26 -15.42 8.00
C GLU A 62 17.73 -14.91 7.96
N PRO A 63 18.70 -15.77 7.59
CA PRO A 63 20.07 -15.34 7.38
C PRO A 63 20.19 -14.41 6.16
N PRO A 64 21.17 -13.48 6.12
CA PRO A 64 21.45 -12.65 4.95
C PRO A 64 21.58 -13.46 3.63
N ALA A 65 22.32 -14.56 3.64
CA ALA A 65 22.50 -15.39 2.46
C ALA A 65 21.21 -16.05 1.94
N GLU A 66 20.26 -16.35 2.83
CA GLU A 66 18.95 -16.89 2.45
C GLU A 66 18.13 -15.80 1.75
N PHE A 67 18.06 -14.61 2.35
CA PHE A 67 17.39 -13.45 1.74
C PHE A 67 17.95 -13.14 0.35
N GLU A 68 19.28 -13.06 0.20
CA GLU A 68 19.91 -12.77 -1.10
C GLU A 68 19.55 -13.80 -2.18
N ALA A 69 19.41 -15.08 -1.80
CA ALA A 69 19.00 -16.12 -2.73
C ALA A 69 17.52 -16.00 -3.12
N VAL A 70 16.63 -15.72 -2.17
CA VAL A 70 15.20 -15.45 -2.43
C VAL A 70 15.04 -14.20 -3.30
N HIS A 71 15.79 -13.15 -2.98
CA HIS A 71 15.83 -11.89 -3.72
C HIS A 71 16.29 -12.06 -5.16
N ALA A 72 17.39 -12.79 -5.38
CA ALA A 72 17.88 -13.11 -6.70
C ALA A 72 16.88 -13.97 -7.49
N HIS A 73 16.20 -14.92 -6.84
CA HIS A 73 15.19 -15.75 -7.47
C HIS A 73 13.96 -14.94 -7.93
N PHE A 74 13.42 -14.08 -7.06
CA PHE A 74 12.34 -13.15 -7.42
C PHE A 74 12.74 -12.27 -8.61
N SER A 75 13.93 -11.66 -8.55
CA SER A 75 14.44 -10.83 -9.64
C SER A 75 14.57 -11.63 -10.95
N ALA A 76 15.11 -12.85 -10.90
CA ALA A 76 15.27 -13.71 -12.08
C ALA A 76 13.93 -14.09 -12.73
N GLN A 77 12.87 -14.29 -11.95
CA GLN A 77 11.52 -14.54 -12.47
C GLN A 77 10.99 -13.36 -13.26
N VAL A 78 11.11 -12.14 -12.72
CA VAL A 78 10.68 -10.92 -13.41
C VAL A 78 11.47 -10.74 -14.72
N HIS A 79 12.79 -10.98 -14.70
CA HIS A 79 13.62 -10.95 -15.91
C HIS A 79 13.19 -11.99 -16.94
N ALA A 80 12.98 -13.24 -16.54
CA ALA A 80 12.55 -14.31 -17.44
C ALA A 80 11.19 -13.99 -18.07
N PHE A 81 10.26 -13.44 -17.27
CA PHE A 81 8.93 -13.06 -17.71
C PHE A 81 8.95 -11.92 -18.73
N PHE A 82 9.67 -10.82 -18.44
CA PHE A 82 9.80 -9.71 -19.39
C PHE A 82 10.47 -10.16 -20.70
N ASN A 83 11.49 -11.02 -20.64
CA ASN A 83 12.11 -11.56 -21.84
C ASN A 83 11.17 -12.47 -22.65
N ALA A 84 10.33 -13.26 -21.99
CA ALA A 84 9.36 -14.11 -22.66
C ALA A 84 8.28 -13.28 -23.37
N LEU A 85 7.80 -12.21 -22.71
CA LEU A 85 6.85 -11.27 -23.31
C LEU A 85 7.47 -10.50 -24.49
N HIS A 86 8.74 -10.12 -24.39
CA HIS A 86 9.45 -9.50 -25.49
C HIS A 86 9.54 -10.43 -26.72
N ASP A 87 9.90 -11.70 -26.52
CA ASP A 87 9.92 -12.70 -27.59
C ASP A 87 8.51 -12.91 -28.19
N LEU A 88 7.46 -12.89 -27.36
CA LEU A 88 6.08 -12.98 -27.81
C LEU A 88 5.67 -11.78 -28.70
N GLU A 89 6.03 -10.56 -28.31
CA GLU A 89 5.81 -9.35 -29.12
C GLU A 89 6.55 -9.43 -30.46
N ASP A 90 7.79 -9.90 -30.43
CA ASP A 90 8.65 -10.09 -31.60
C ASP A 90 8.06 -11.13 -32.57
N MET A 91 7.51 -12.22 -32.03
CA MET A 91 6.79 -13.24 -32.81
C MET A 91 5.50 -12.65 -33.41
N ALA A 92 4.75 -11.86 -32.65
CA ALA A 92 3.52 -11.22 -33.14
C ALA A 92 3.82 -10.23 -34.28
N ALA A 93 4.95 -9.51 -34.23
CA ALA A 93 5.33 -8.55 -35.26
C ALA A 93 5.83 -9.18 -36.57
N LYS A 94 6.38 -10.39 -36.53
CA LYS A 94 7.02 -11.06 -37.69
C LYS A 94 6.06 -11.94 -38.52
N LYS A 95 4.77 -12.03 -38.15
CA LYS A 95 3.84 -12.98 -38.75
C LYS A 95 3.29 -12.57 -40.13
N PRO A 96 3.13 -13.52 -41.08
CA PRO A 96 2.37 -13.32 -42.33
C PRO A 96 0.86 -13.20 -42.05
N SER A 97 0.12 -12.48 -42.89
CA SER A 97 -1.30 -12.12 -42.65
C SER A 97 -2.32 -13.26 -42.61
N GLU A 98 -1.89 -14.52 -42.74
CA GLU A 98 -2.76 -15.71 -42.69
C GLU A 98 -2.69 -16.45 -41.34
N GLU A 99 -1.75 -16.08 -40.45
CA GLU A 99 -1.66 -16.63 -39.10
C GLU A 99 -2.37 -15.77 -38.05
N LEU A 100 -2.86 -16.46 -37.02
CA LEU A 100 -3.57 -15.89 -35.88
C LEU A 100 -2.71 -14.89 -35.06
N ASP A 101 -3.29 -13.73 -34.72
CA ASP A 101 -2.70 -12.61 -33.96
C ASP A 101 -2.44 -12.95 -32.48
N LEU A 102 -1.19 -13.21 -32.12
CA LEU A 102 -0.83 -13.67 -30.77
C LEU A 102 -1.25 -12.70 -29.64
N ILE A 103 -1.31 -11.41 -29.93
CA ILE A 103 -1.66 -10.33 -29.00
C ILE A 103 -2.82 -9.53 -29.59
N ARG A 104 -3.81 -9.18 -28.76
CA ARG A 104 -4.95 -8.38 -29.23
C ARG A 104 -4.50 -7.01 -29.76
N PRO A 105 -4.88 -6.61 -30.99
CA PRO A 105 -4.46 -5.34 -31.57
C PRO A 105 -5.01 -4.11 -30.83
N ASP A 106 -6.27 -4.17 -30.36
CA ASP A 106 -7.03 -2.99 -29.95
C ASP A 106 -6.90 -2.63 -28.46
N ASP A 107 -6.70 -3.63 -27.59
CA ASP A 107 -6.71 -3.45 -26.12
C ASP A 107 -5.30 -3.38 -25.50
N GLY A 108 -4.29 -3.87 -26.23
CA GLY A 108 -2.97 -4.14 -25.68
C GLY A 108 -2.97 -5.35 -24.73
N LEU A 109 -1.88 -5.49 -23.98
CA LEU A 109 -1.63 -6.57 -23.02
C LEU A 109 -1.73 -6.04 -21.59
N TRP A 110 -2.46 -6.77 -20.75
CA TRP A 110 -2.57 -6.55 -19.32
C TRP A 110 -1.59 -7.48 -18.62
N LEU A 111 -0.65 -6.88 -17.89
CA LEU A 111 0.42 -7.60 -17.21
C LEU A 111 0.14 -7.60 -15.71
N ALA A 112 0.06 -8.79 -15.13
CA ALA A 112 -0.08 -9.00 -13.69
C ALA A 112 1.18 -9.67 -13.12
N ILE A 113 1.70 -9.16 -12.01
CA ILE A 113 2.70 -9.82 -11.18
C ILE A 113 2.07 -10.11 -9.82
N ARG A 114 1.84 -11.40 -9.56
CA ARG A 114 1.22 -11.88 -8.33
C ARG A 114 2.30 -12.40 -7.39
N ILE A 115 2.41 -11.81 -6.20
CA ILE A 115 3.42 -12.19 -5.20
C ILE A 115 2.91 -13.37 -4.39
N VAL A 116 3.51 -14.54 -4.57
CA VAL A 116 3.13 -15.78 -3.88
C VAL A 116 3.81 -15.86 -2.51
N ASN A 117 3.14 -16.47 -1.53
CA ASN A 117 3.69 -16.69 -0.19
C ASN A 117 4.96 -17.54 -0.23
N GLN A 118 5.82 -17.33 0.76
CA GLN A 118 6.96 -18.18 1.03
C GLN A 118 6.49 -19.61 1.33
N SER A 119 6.94 -20.55 0.51
CA SER A 119 6.64 -21.97 0.69
C SER A 119 7.75 -22.68 1.49
N PHE A 120 7.35 -23.71 2.23
CA PHE A 120 8.23 -24.58 3.03
C PHE A 120 7.91 -26.04 2.71
N ASP A 121 8.91 -26.93 2.73
CA ASP A 121 8.69 -28.38 2.65
C ASP A 121 8.00 -28.91 3.92
N ILE A 122 8.45 -28.40 5.07
CA ILE A 122 7.91 -28.61 6.40
C ILE A 122 7.85 -27.23 7.05
N TYR A 123 6.66 -26.77 7.42
CA TYR A 123 6.52 -25.47 8.07
C TYR A 123 7.33 -25.43 9.37
N PRO A 124 8.11 -24.36 9.61
CA PRO A 124 8.88 -24.25 10.83
C PRO A 124 7.95 -24.00 12.02
N ASP A 125 8.20 -24.68 13.12
CA ASP A 125 7.51 -24.43 14.41
C ASP A 125 7.85 -23.05 15.00
N CYS A 126 8.79 -22.31 14.38
CA CYS A 126 9.25 -21.01 14.81
C CYS A 126 8.52 -19.85 14.10
N LEU A 127 7.70 -19.11 14.86
CA LEU A 127 6.91 -17.96 14.37
C LEU A 127 7.74 -16.77 13.87
N HIS A 128 9.03 -16.70 14.19
CA HIS A 128 9.93 -15.67 13.65
C HIS A 128 10.07 -15.72 12.13
N ARG A 129 9.72 -16.85 11.50
CA ARG A 129 9.72 -17.02 10.04
C ARG A 129 8.37 -16.73 9.39
N THR A 130 7.36 -16.41 10.18
CA THR A 130 6.02 -16.08 9.67
C THR A 130 5.97 -14.67 9.10
N PHE A 131 6.72 -13.70 9.65
CA PHE A 131 6.67 -12.31 9.22
C PHE A 131 8.01 -11.85 8.64
N HIS A 132 8.05 -11.70 7.31
CA HIS A 132 9.25 -11.24 6.62
C HIS A 132 9.36 -9.71 6.66
N THR A 133 10.59 -9.21 6.86
CA THR A 133 10.85 -7.79 7.11
C THR A 133 11.70 -7.11 6.05
N ARG A 134 12.35 -7.90 5.18
CA ARG A 134 13.22 -7.39 4.11
C ARG A 134 12.48 -7.36 2.78
N CYS A 135 12.46 -6.20 2.15
CA CYS A 135 11.75 -5.98 0.89
C CYS A 135 12.54 -6.54 -0.31
N LEU A 136 11.83 -7.25 -1.19
CA LEU A 136 12.33 -7.70 -2.47
C LEU A 136 12.40 -6.54 -3.48
N THR A 137 13.39 -6.58 -4.37
CA THR A 137 13.54 -5.62 -5.49
C THR A 137 13.92 -6.37 -6.77
N VAL A 138 13.80 -5.70 -7.92
CA VAL A 138 14.27 -6.25 -9.19
C VAL A 138 15.68 -5.74 -9.45
N GLN A 139 16.66 -6.65 -9.41
CA GLN A 139 18.05 -6.32 -9.67
C GLN A 139 18.20 -5.87 -11.13
N ASN A 140 18.90 -4.76 -11.36
CA ASN A 140 19.13 -4.19 -12.70
C ASN A 140 17.83 -4.03 -13.52
N ALA A 141 16.76 -3.48 -12.93
CA ALA A 141 15.48 -3.27 -13.62
C ALA A 141 15.61 -2.50 -14.95
N ASN A 142 16.61 -1.64 -15.10
CA ASN A 142 16.93 -0.93 -16.34
C ASN A 142 17.36 -1.84 -17.50
N SER A 143 17.79 -3.07 -17.23
CA SER A 143 18.22 -4.06 -18.23
C SER A 143 17.06 -4.92 -18.77
N LEU A 144 15.87 -4.85 -18.17
CA LEU A 144 14.67 -5.52 -18.69
C LEU A 144 14.37 -5.02 -20.11
N PRO A 145 13.88 -5.86 -21.04
CA PRO A 145 13.45 -5.39 -22.36
C PRO A 145 12.30 -4.39 -22.26
N LEU A 146 12.15 -3.55 -23.30
CA LEU A 146 10.96 -2.71 -23.46
C LEU A 146 9.81 -3.56 -24.01
N LEU A 147 8.63 -3.45 -23.40
CA LEU A 147 7.42 -4.13 -23.85
C LEU A 147 6.45 -3.10 -24.46
N ASN A 148 6.26 -3.17 -25.77
CA ASN A 148 5.54 -2.15 -26.56
C ASN A 148 4.03 -2.41 -26.65
N ARG A 149 3.54 -3.55 -26.18
CA ARG A 149 2.11 -3.89 -26.23
C ARG A 149 1.42 -3.80 -24.87
N VAL A 150 2.18 -3.65 -23.78
CA VAL A 150 1.60 -3.60 -22.43
C VAL A 150 0.94 -2.25 -22.16
N THR A 151 -0.35 -2.28 -21.82
CA THR A 151 -1.17 -1.10 -21.53
C THR A 151 -1.58 -1.00 -20.06
N GLN A 152 -1.51 -2.10 -19.30
CA GLN A 152 -1.81 -2.13 -17.87
C GLN A 152 -0.77 -2.97 -17.13
N LEU A 153 -0.32 -2.48 -15.97
CA LEU A 153 0.57 -3.19 -15.05
C LEU A 153 -0.12 -3.31 -13.69
N ARG A 154 -0.30 -4.55 -13.22
CA ARG A 154 -0.83 -4.86 -11.90
C ARG A 154 0.21 -5.58 -11.04
N VAL A 155 0.44 -5.12 -9.82
CA VAL A 155 1.32 -5.81 -8.85
C VAL A 155 0.56 -5.99 -7.54
N PHE A 156 0.33 -7.25 -7.14
CA PHE A 156 -0.56 -7.57 -6.03
C PHE A 156 -0.21 -8.91 -5.39
N PRO A 157 -0.64 -9.20 -4.15
CA PRO A 157 -0.37 -10.49 -3.52
C PRO A 157 -1.26 -11.59 -4.11
N ALA A 158 -0.79 -12.82 -4.06
CA ALA A 158 -1.65 -13.96 -4.31
C ALA A 158 -2.80 -14.01 -3.31
N PRO A 159 -4.01 -14.42 -3.72
CA PRO A 159 -5.07 -14.71 -2.77
C PRO A 159 -4.60 -15.82 -1.84
N ASP A 160 -4.58 -15.55 -0.55
CA ASP A 160 -4.33 -16.56 0.45
C ASP A 160 -5.67 -17.20 0.85
N TYR A 161 -6.01 -18.30 0.18
CA TYR A 161 -7.22 -19.08 0.50
C TYR A 161 -7.02 -19.99 1.72
N ALA A 162 -5.79 -20.12 2.22
CA ALA A 162 -5.43 -21.01 3.31
C ALA A 162 -5.25 -20.27 4.65
N SER A 163 -4.93 -18.97 4.63
CA SER A 163 -4.83 -18.16 5.84
C SER A 163 -6.20 -17.89 6.45
N GLU A 164 -6.29 -18.10 7.76
CA GLU A 164 -7.43 -17.66 8.56
C GLU A 164 -7.61 -16.14 8.49
N PRO A 165 -8.86 -15.64 8.60
CA PRO A 165 -9.15 -14.21 8.57
C PRO A 165 -8.25 -13.42 9.53
N GLY A 166 -7.45 -12.52 8.98
CA GLY A 166 -6.56 -11.65 9.74
C GLY A 166 -5.08 -12.05 9.70
N MET A 167 -4.73 -13.27 9.32
CA MET A 167 -3.32 -13.69 9.09
C MET A 167 -2.87 -13.52 7.63
N ASN A 168 -3.55 -12.63 6.89
CA ASN A 168 -3.35 -12.34 5.47
C ASN A 168 -1.95 -11.84 5.08
N PHE A 169 -0.99 -11.78 6.00
CA PHE A 169 0.41 -11.37 5.79
C PHE A 169 1.42 -12.44 6.22
N ALA A 170 0.95 -13.59 6.72
CA ALA A 170 1.80 -14.71 7.10
C ALA A 170 2.53 -15.24 5.85
N HIS A 171 3.83 -15.48 5.98
CA HIS A 171 4.72 -16.00 4.94
C HIS A 171 4.84 -15.11 3.69
N MET A 172 4.14 -13.98 3.65
CA MET A 172 4.21 -13.05 2.54
C MET A 172 5.55 -12.31 2.51
N ARG A 173 6.14 -12.21 1.31
CA ARG A 173 7.41 -11.50 1.10
C ARG A 173 7.15 -10.05 0.68
N PRO A 174 7.58 -9.05 1.46
CA PRO A 174 7.34 -7.66 1.08
C PRO A 174 8.10 -7.32 -0.19
N VAL A 175 7.47 -6.59 -1.10
CA VAL A 175 8.11 -6.05 -2.31
C VAL A 175 8.28 -4.56 -2.11
N SER A 176 9.45 -4.03 -2.46
CA SER A 176 9.71 -2.60 -2.36
C SER A 176 8.69 -1.81 -3.18
N PRO A 177 8.11 -0.71 -2.65
CA PRO A 177 7.16 0.13 -3.38
C PRO A 177 7.77 0.80 -4.62
N ARG A 178 9.10 0.69 -4.81
CA ARG A 178 9.81 1.12 -6.02
C ARG A 178 9.60 0.19 -7.21
N VAL A 179 9.38 -1.10 -6.97
CA VAL A 179 9.38 -2.12 -8.04
C VAL A 179 8.33 -1.80 -9.11
N PRO A 180 7.04 -1.54 -8.78
CA PRO A 180 6.03 -1.29 -9.82
C PRO A 180 6.38 -0.07 -10.69
N LEU A 181 6.98 0.94 -10.07
CA LEU A 181 7.42 2.16 -10.73
C LEU A 181 8.63 1.95 -11.65
N GLU A 182 9.63 1.17 -11.21
CA GLU A 182 10.79 0.80 -12.02
C GLU A 182 10.40 -0.08 -13.20
N LEU A 183 9.40 -0.95 -13.04
CA LEU A 183 8.83 -1.75 -14.11
C LEU A 183 8.04 -0.88 -15.10
N ALA A 184 7.27 0.10 -14.63
CA ALA A 184 6.49 1.01 -15.49
C ALA A 184 7.37 1.78 -16.50
N VAL A 185 8.62 2.10 -16.15
CA VAL A 185 9.61 2.72 -17.07
C VAL A 185 9.93 1.83 -18.28
N ARG A 186 9.71 0.51 -18.17
CA ARG A 186 9.98 -0.46 -19.24
C ARG A 186 8.76 -0.74 -20.13
N LEU A 187 7.66 0.00 -19.94
CA LEU A 187 6.38 -0.22 -20.61
C LEU A 187 5.94 1.08 -21.35
N PRO A 188 6.47 1.38 -22.56
CA PRO A 188 6.29 2.68 -23.21
C PRO A 188 4.84 3.11 -23.49
N TYR A 189 3.91 2.15 -23.56
CA TYR A 189 2.49 2.38 -23.83
C TYR A 189 1.59 2.12 -22.63
N LEU A 190 2.16 2.02 -21.42
CA LEU A 190 1.41 1.84 -20.18
C LEU A 190 0.42 2.99 -20.01
N ARG A 191 -0.85 2.66 -19.76
CA ARG A 191 -1.95 3.59 -19.50
C ARG A 191 -2.38 3.58 -18.04
N GLU A 192 -2.29 2.41 -17.41
CA GLU A 192 -2.78 2.19 -16.05
C GLU A 192 -1.75 1.41 -15.22
N LEU A 193 -1.46 1.94 -14.03
CA LEU A 193 -0.68 1.28 -12.98
C LEU A 193 -1.60 0.93 -11.81
N ASP A 194 -1.82 -0.35 -11.57
CA ASP A 194 -2.67 -0.85 -10.50
C ASP A 194 -1.86 -1.60 -9.42
N CYS A 195 -1.71 -0.98 -8.25
CA CYS A 195 -1.03 -1.55 -7.10
C CYS A 195 -1.99 -1.54 -5.90
N PRO A 196 -2.88 -2.54 -5.77
CA PRO A 196 -3.82 -2.62 -4.65
C PRO A 196 -3.15 -2.99 -3.32
N TRP A 197 -1.81 -3.14 -3.31
CA TRP A 197 -1.01 -3.26 -2.10
C TRP A 197 0.49 -2.97 -2.34
N LEU A 198 1.06 -2.01 -1.62
CA LEU A 198 2.49 -1.62 -1.66
C LEU A 198 3.21 -1.85 -0.32
N TRP A 199 2.77 -2.85 0.45
CA TRP A 199 3.52 -3.43 1.58
C TRP A 199 3.81 -2.51 2.78
N GLU A 200 3.02 -1.45 2.97
CA GLU A 200 3.02 -0.69 4.22
C GLU A 200 2.13 -1.42 5.24
N ARG A 201 2.76 -2.09 6.21
CA ARG A 201 2.10 -2.85 7.26
C ARG A 201 2.11 -2.07 8.57
N LEU A 202 0.98 -1.99 9.23
CA LEU A 202 0.85 -1.42 10.57
C LEU A 202 1.20 -2.46 11.65
N PRO A 203 1.68 -2.06 12.84
CA PRO A 203 1.93 -2.97 13.94
C PRO A 203 0.68 -3.77 14.32
N VAL A 204 0.82 -5.10 14.45
CA VAL A 204 -0.30 -5.97 14.83
C VAL A 204 -0.53 -5.89 16.34
N ALA A 205 -1.78 -5.68 16.75
CA ALA A 205 -2.21 -5.53 18.14
C ALA A 205 -2.26 -6.84 18.93
N PHE A 206 -1.15 -7.57 19.00
CA PHE A 206 -1.06 -8.75 19.86
C PHE A 206 -0.98 -8.36 21.34
N SER A 207 -1.72 -9.04 22.20
CA SER A 207 -1.65 -8.89 23.66
C SER A 207 -0.33 -9.42 24.22
N SER A 208 0.17 -10.54 23.65
CA SER A 208 1.46 -11.14 23.99
C SER A 208 2.63 -10.28 23.52
N HIS A 209 3.56 -10.02 24.43
CA HIS A 209 4.81 -9.32 24.14
C HIS A 209 5.68 -10.11 23.13
N ALA A 210 5.75 -11.44 23.25
CA ALA A 210 6.48 -12.28 22.30
C ALA A 210 5.91 -12.20 20.89
N LEU A 211 4.58 -12.29 20.74
CA LEU A 211 3.94 -12.18 19.44
C LEU A 211 4.17 -10.79 18.80
N ARG A 212 4.06 -9.70 19.57
CA ARG A 212 4.42 -8.35 19.09
C ARG A 212 5.87 -8.28 18.60
N ARG A 213 6.78 -8.99 19.27
CA ARG A 213 8.21 -9.04 18.93
C ARG A 213 8.46 -9.79 17.62
N PHE A 214 7.77 -10.91 17.38
CA PHE A 214 7.90 -11.71 16.16
C PHE A 214 7.24 -11.04 14.96
N ALA A 215 6.06 -10.46 15.17
CA ALA A 215 5.30 -9.77 14.14
C ALA A 215 5.75 -8.31 13.95
N ARG A 216 6.80 -7.85 14.63
CA ARG A 216 7.24 -6.45 14.63
C ARG A 216 7.46 -5.94 13.20
N VAL A 217 6.84 -4.81 12.90
CA VAL A 217 7.21 -3.98 11.74
C VAL A 217 8.39 -3.14 12.18
N TRP A 218 9.58 -3.38 11.62
CA TRP A 218 10.75 -2.60 11.98
C TRP A 218 10.63 -1.17 11.45
N GLU A 219 10.66 -0.21 12.36
CA GLU A 219 10.34 1.19 12.08
C GLU A 219 11.43 1.82 11.21
N GLY A 220 12.70 1.43 11.40
CA GLY A 220 13.82 1.87 10.57
C GLY A 220 13.65 1.52 9.09
N PRO A 221 13.58 0.23 8.72
CA PRO A 221 13.27 -0.20 7.35
C PRO A 221 11.97 0.38 6.79
N TRP A 222 10.94 0.55 7.61
CA TRP A 222 9.68 1.18 7.20
C TRP A 222 9.88 2.64 6.76
N ARG A 223 10.54 3.46 7.59
CA ARG A 223 10.94 4.84 7.23
C ARG A 223 11.79 4.86 5.96
N ASP A 224 12.78 3.97 5.88
CA ASP A 224 13.71 3.94 4.75
C ASP A 224 12.99 3.61 3.44
N ALA A 225 12.03 2.69 3.45
CA ALA A 225 11.18 2.37 2.29
C ALA A 225 10.35 3.57 1.81
N ARG A 226 9.78 4.36 2.74
CA ARG A 226 9.05 5.60 2.40
C ARG A 226 9.97 6.65 1.75
N ALA A 227 11.16 6.84 2.33
CA ALA A 227 12.16 7.76 1.78
C ALA A 227 12.66 7.30 0.39
N GLU A 228 12.84 5.99 0.21
CA GLU A 228 13.20 5.36 -1.05
C GLU A 228 12.14 5.53 -2.14
N PHE A 229 10.86 5.36 -1.80
CA PHE A 229 9.75 5.62 -2.73
C PHE A 229 9.79 7.08 -3.24
N GLY A 230 9.88 8.04 -2.32
CA GLY A 230 9.94 9.46 -2.68
C GLY A 230 11.15 9.83 -3.55
N ARG A 231 12.32 9.21 -3.31
CA ARG A 231 13.51 9.34 -4.18
C ARG A 231 13.26 8.72 -5.56
N CYS A 232 12.79 7.48 -5.59
CA CYS A 232 12.53 6.74 -6.83
C CYS A 232 11.60 7.50 -7.77
N VAL A 233 10.46 8.01 -7.26
CA VAL A 233 9.52 8.79 -8.08
C VAL A 233 10.22 9.98 -8.74
N ARG A 234 11.03 10.74 -8.00
CA ARG A 234 11.76 11.88 -8.58
C ARG A 234 12.73 11.47 -9.68
N ASP A 235 13.46 10.37 -9.46
CA ASP A 235 14.49 9.88 -10.38
C ASP A 235 13.87 9.35 -11.69
N ILE A 236 12.76 8.62 -11.59
CA ILE A 236 12.10 8.00 -12.75
C ILE A 236 11.08 8.90 -13.44
N MET A 237 10.65 10.00 -12.81
CA MET A 237 9.58 10.83 -13.36
C MET A 237 9.82 11.21 -14.83
N PRO A 238 11.04 11.60 -15.26
CA PRO A 238 11.32 11.90 -16.67
C PRO A 238 11.20 10.68 -17.61
N LEU A 239 11.33 9.47 -17.06
CA LEU A 239 11.37 8.20 -17.80
C LEU A 239 10.01 7.50 -17.86
N LEU A 240 9.05 7.89 -17.01
CA LEU A 240 7.70 7.32 -17.05
C LEU A 240 6.99 7.65 -18.37
N PRO A 241 6.26 6.70 -18.96
CA PRO A 241 5.60 6.88 -20.25
C PRO A 241 4.53 7.97 -20.17
N SER A 242 4.45 8.81 -21.21
CA SER A 242 3.45 9.89 -21.27
C SER A 242 2.02 9.40 -21.44
N SER A 243 1.84 8.12 -21.80
CA SER A 243 0.54 7.47 -21.91
C SER A 243 -0.05 7.08 -20.56
N LEU A 244 0.73 7.07 -19.48
CA LEU A 244 0.26 6.70 -18.14
C LEU A 244 -0.65 7.81 -17.62
N THR A 245 -1.95 7.52 -17.57
CA THR A 245 -2.97 8.48 -17.12
C THR A 245 -3.68 8.03 -15.85
N LYS A 246 -3.60 6.75 -15.48
CA LYS A 246 -4.29 6.20 -14.31
C LYS A 246 -3.33 5.51 -13.36
N ALA A 247 -3.46 5.78 -12.06
CA ALA A 247 -2.74 5.03 -11.04
C ALA A 247 -3.60 4.75 -9.80
N ARG A 248 -3.60 3.49 -9.36
CA ARG A 248 -4.11 3.07 -8.05
C ARG A 248 -2.94 2.60 -7.20
N LEU A 249 -2.64 3.31 -6.11
CA LEU A 249 -1.50 3.07 -5.24
C LEU A 249 -1.97 2.94 -3.79
N TRP A 250 -2.21 1.70 -3.37
CA TRP A 250 -2.66 1.39 -2.02
C TRP A 250 -1.48 0.86 -1.20
N PHE A 251 -1.04 1.62 -0.21
CA PHE A 251 0.09 1.23 0.63
C PHE A 251 -0.27 0.09 1.59
N TRP A 252 -1.51 0.04 2.07
CA TRP A 252 -2.07 -1.13 2.77
C TRP A 252 -3.32 -1.66 2.05
N LYS A 253 -3.63 -2.93 2.29
CA LYS A 253 -4.85 -3.57 1.80
C LYS A 253 -6.04 -3.18 2.69
N PRO A 254 -7.21 -2.80 2.14
CA PRO A 254 -8.44 -2.70 2.93
C PRO A 254 -8.74 -3.99 3.68
N ASN A 255 -8.94 -3.88 4.99
CA ASN A 255 -9.56 -4.93 5.78
C ASN A 255 -11.06 -4.62 5.91
N PRO A 256 -11.96 -5.52 5.51
CA PRO A 256 -13.40 -5.32 5.64
C PRO A 256 -13.86 -5.01 7.06
N TYR A 257 -13.17 -5.55 8.07
CA TYR A 257 -13.56 -5.44 9.47
C TYR A 257 -12.80 -4.35 10.25
N GLY A 258 -11.93 -3.59 9.60
CA GLY A 258 -11.10 -2.54 10.24
C GLY A 258 -9.62 -2.85 10.21
N ASP A 259 -8.76 -1.87 10.43
CA ASP A 259 -7.29 -2.03 10.28
C ASP A 259 -6.62 -2.84 11.40
N ASP A 260 -7.38 -3.30 12.42
CA ASP A 260 -6.91 -4.04 13.60
C ASP A 260 -5.67 -3.40 14.28
N THR A 261 -5.48 -2.09 14.09
CA THR A 261 -4.34 -1.36 14.62
C THR A 261 -4.62 -0.95 16.06
N ASP A 262 -3.66 -1.18 16.95
CA ASP A 262 -3.73 -0.67 18.31
C ASP A 262 -3.53 0.84 18.32
N GLN A 263 -4.61 1.60 18.49
CA GLN A 263 -4.57 3.06 18.45
C GLN A 263 -4.09 3.67 19.78
N ALA A 264 -3.94 2.86 20.83
CA ALA A 264 -3.35 3.27 22.10
C ALA A 264 -1.81 3.20 22.07
N ALA A 265 -1.23 2.41 21.17
CA ALA A 265 0.22 2.31 21.01
C ALA A 265 0.82 3.61 20.43
N GLN A 266 2.03 3.94 20.87
CA GLN A 266 2.80 5.04 20.28
C GLN A 266 3.30 4.65 18.88
N MET A 267 3.13 5.54 17.91
CA MET A 267 3.58 5.34 16.53
C MET A 267 4.96 5.98 16.30
N PRO A 268 5.79 5.44 15.39
CA PRO A 268 7.08 6.03 15.04
C PRO A 268 6.92 7.31 14.21
N ASP A 269 7.92 8.20 14.30
CA ASP A 269 8.13 9.25 13.32
C ASP A 269 8.88 8.69 12.09
N LEU A 270 8.15 8.54 10.98
CA LEU A 270 8.60 8.03 9.68
C LEU A 270 9.06 9.13 8.73
N VAL A 271 9.10 10.40 9.16
CA VAL A 271 9.50 11.55 8.33
C VAL A 271 10.90 12.01 8.71
N SER A 272 11.18 12.13 10.02
CA SER A 272 12.44 12.67 10.52
C SER A 272 13.65 11.83 10.11
N VAL A 273 14.60 12.46 9.41
CA VAL A 273 15.88 11.84 9.00
C VAL A 273 16.96 12.18 10.02
N LEU A 274 17.67 11.15 10.52
CA LEU A 274 18.85 11.31 11.38
C LEU A 274 20.12 10.84 10.66
N PRO A 275 21.23 11.63 10.67
CA PRO A 275 21.37 12.99 11.21
C PRO A 275 20.86 14.06 10.22
N PRO A 276 20.57 15.29 10.68
CA PRO A 276 20.22 16.41 9.81
C PRO A 276 21.41 16.73 8.89
N SER A 277 21.39 16.23 7.65
CA SER A 277 22.41 16.58 6.67
C SER A 277 21.99 17.86 5.95
N SER A 278 22.63 18.97 6.33
CA SER A 278 22.71 20.25 5.61
C SER A 278 21.57 20.61 4.64
N SER A 279 20.67 21.48 5.11
CA SER A 279 19.93 22.47 4.33
C SER A 279 19.14 21.92 3.13
N SER A 280 18.55 20.74 3.26
CA SER A 280 17.65 20.25 2.22
C SER A 280 16.31 21.00 2.33
N LYS A 281 15.82 21.60 1.23
CA LYS A 281 14.51 22.28 1.15
C LYS A 281 13.31 21.39 1.55
N PHE A 282 13.54 20.09 1.73
CA PHE A 282 12.55 19.07 2.05
C PHE A 282 12.75 18.46 3.44
N GLU A 283 13.58 19.07 4.30
CA GLU A 283 13.62 18.72 5.73
C GLU A 283 12.19 18.84 6.30
N ASP A 284 11.77 17.81 7.05
CA ASP A 284 10.44 17.67 7.68
C ASP A 284 9.24 17.51 6.73
N MET A 285 9.44 17.28 5.44
CA MET A 285 8.36 16.94 4.50
C MET A 285 8.23 15.44 4.28
N ASP A 286 7.00 14.94 4.19
CA ASP A 286 6.75 13.51 3.99
C ASP A 286 7.16 13.06 2.58
N PRO A 287 8.14 12.15 2.42
CA PRO A 287 8.64 11.73 1.12
C PRO A 287 7.59 11.03 0.25
N VAL A 288 6.63 10.32 0.86
CA VAL A 288 5.56 9.64 0.11
C VAL A 288 4.57 10.65 -0.43
N SER A 289 4.08 11.59 0.39
CA SER A 289 3.21 12.69 -0.06
C SER A 289 3.86 13.51 -1.17
N LEU A 290 5.16 13.82 -1.07
CA LEU A 290 5.90 14.52 -2.13
C LEU A 290 6.00 13.69 -3.42
N GLY A 291 6.27 12.39 -3.31
CA GLY A 291 6.33 11.47 -4.46
C GLY A 291 4.97 11.35 -5.15
N LEU A 292 3.91 11.10 -4.40
CA LEU A 292 2.54 11.02 -4.91
C LEU A 292 2.11 12.32 -5.58
N ARG A 293 2.45 13.48 -4.99
CA ARG A 293 2.22 14.78 -5.61
C ARG A 293 2.91 14.92 -6.96
N ALA A 294 4.19 14.53 -7.04
CA ALA A 294 4.94 14.57 -8.29
C ALA A 294 4.30 13.66 -9.34
N LEU A 295 3.97 12.42 -8.97
CA LEU A 295 3.34 11.46 -9.87
C LEU A 295 1.99 11.96 -10.40
N GLY A 296 1.13 12.49 -9.51
CA GLY A 296 -0.20 13.02 -9.84
C GLY A 296 -0.19 14.13 -10.89
N SER A 297 0.93 14.84 -11.08
CA SER A 297 1.04 15.92 -12.08
C SER A 297 0.87 15.48 -13.54
N ARG A 298 0.95 14.17 -13.81
CA ARG A 298 0.74 13.60 -15.15
C ARG A 298 -0.54 12.79 -15.30
N LEU A 299 -1.22 12.51 -14.19
CA LEU A 299 -2.35 11.60 -14.18
C LEU A 299 -3.67 12.34 -14.39
N GLU A 300 -4.62 11.60 -14.95
CA GLU A 300 -6.04 11.93 -15.04
C GLU A 300 -6.81 11.28 -13.88
N GLU A 301 -6.37 10.11 -13.41
CA GLU A 301 -6.99 9.38 -12.30
C GLU A 301 -5.93 8.94 -11.28
N LEU A 302 -6.17 9.24 -10.01
CA LEU A 302 -5.31 8.87 -8.90
C LEU A 302 -6.13 8.38 -7.70
N ASP A 303 -6.01 7.09 -7.39
CA ASP A 303 -6.60 6.44 -6.21
C ASP A 303 -5.49 6.04 -5.24
N ILE A 304 -5.49 6.63 -4.04
CA ILE A 304 -4.45 6.46 -3.03
C ILE A 304 -5.04 5.92 -1.73
N ARG A 305 -4.32 4.97 -1.12
CA ARG A 305 -4.43 4.68 0.33
C ARG A 305 -3.07 4.81 0.96
N ALA A 306 -2.81 5.86 1.75
CA ALA A 306 -1.47 6.12 2.29
C ALA A 306 -1.50 6.89 3.62
N LEU A 307 -0.43 6.75 4.42
CA LEU A 307 -0.13 7.73 5.47
C LEU A 307 0.34 9.00 4.76
N ILE A 308 -0.46 10.07 4.84
CA ILE A 308 -0.20 11.33 4.11
C ILE A 308 -0.16 12.53 5.03
N THR A 309 0.44 13.60 4.51
CA THR A 309 0.51 14.93 5.12
C THR A 309 -0.09 15.98 4.16
N PRO A 310 -0.27 17.24 4.61
CA PRO A 310 -0.67 18.33 3.73
C PRO A 310 0.26 18.54 2.51
N ASP A 311 1.49 18.03 2.55
CA ASP A 311 2.46 18.17 1.47
C ASP A 311 2.01 17.55 0.15
N LEU A 312 1.06 16.60 0.19
CA LEU A 312 0.45 16.01 -1.00
C LEU A 312 -0.25 17.06 -1.87
N PHE A 313 -0.84 18.09 -1.25
CA PHE A 313 -1.74 19.04 -1.91
C PHE A 313 -1.14 20.45 -2.09
N ARG A 314 0.04 20.71 -1.52
CA ARG A 314 0.70 22.02 -1.64
C ARG A 314 1.29 22.21 -3.03
N SER A 315 0.99 23.34 -3.68
CA SER A 315 1.67 23.73 -4.93
C SER A 315 3.16 24.03 -4.67
N CYS A 316 4.02 23.77 -5.66
CA CYS A 316 5.43 24.09 -5.55
C CYS A 316 5.60 25.61 -5.65
N THR A 317 5.81 26.29 -4.53
CA THR A 317 6.11 27.73 -4.49
C THR A 317 7.63 27.95 -4.55
N ASP A 318 8.28 27.49 -5.61
CA ASP A 318 9.63 28.00 -5.89
C ASP A 318 9.50 29.44 -6.41
N ASN A 319 10.14 30.38 -5.72
CA ASN A 319 10.06 31.85 -5.90
C ASN A 319 10.59 32.38 -7.27
N THR A 320 10.61 31.55 -8.30
CA THR A 320 11.04 31.92 -9.65
C THR A 320 10.13 31.27 -10.69
N ALA A 321 9.16 32.06 -11.16
CA ALA A 321 8.37 31.90 -12.38
C ALA A 321 7.17 30.92 -12.37
N VAL A 322 5.99 31.53 -12.64
CA VAL A 322 4.69 30.96 -13.04
C VAL A 322 4.02 30.08 -11.98
N HIS A 323 2.79 30.42 -11.60
CA HIS A 323 1.89 29.54 -10.85
C HIS A 323 1.78 28.20 -11.59
N SER A 324 2.58 27.23 -11.19
CA SER A 324 2.58 25.91 -11.81
C SER A 324 1.36 25.18 -11.27
N LEU A 325 0.46 24.80 -12.19
CA LEU A 325 -0.71 23.98 -11.87
C LEU A 325 -0.24 22.73 -11.11
N LEU A 326 -0.89 22.42 -9.99
CA LEU A 326 -0.53 21.26 -9.18
C LEU A 326 -0.73 19.97 -10.00
N TRP A 327 -1.96 19.69 -10.43
CA TRP A 327 -2.31 18.53 -11.25
C TRP A 327 -3.16 18.96 -12.46
N PRO A 328 -2.51 19.37 -13.56
CA PRO A 328 -3.19 20.03 -14.68
C PRO A 328 -4.20 19.15 -15.43
N ARG A 329 -4.09 17.83 -15.35
CA ARG A 329 -4.94 16.86 -16.07
C ARG A 329 -5.87 16.06 -15.17
N MET A 330 -5.77 16.25 -13.85
CA MET A 330 -6.52 15.45 -12.88
C MET A 330 -8.02 15.60 -13.13
N GLN A 331 -8.71 14.48 -13.29
CA GLN A 331 -10.15 14.38 -13.43
C GLN A 331 -10.76 13.71 -12.21
N HIS A 332 -10.15 12.64 -11.71
CA HIS A 332 -10.65 11.83 -10.60
C HIS A 332 -9.58 11.64 -9.54
N LEU A 333 -9.82 12.15 -8.34
CA LEU A 333 -8.90 12.03 -7.22
C LEU A 333 -9.59 11.35 -6.03
N LYS A 334 -9.06 10.22 -5.58
CA LYS A 334 -9.55 9.52 -4.40
C LYS A 334 -8.42 9.27 -3.42
N VAL A 335 -8.58 9.74 -2.20
CA VAL A 335 -7.56 9.65 -1.15
C VAL A 335 -8.19 9.10 0.12
N GLU A 336 -7.88 7.84 0.43
CA GLU A 336 -8.06 7.28 1.78
C GLU A 336 -6.79 7.53 2.58
N PHE A 337 -6.83 8.46 3.53
CA PHE A 337 -5.71 8.68 4.43
C PHE A 337 -5.83 7.79 5.67
N HIS A 338 -4.70 7.38 6.24
CA HIS A 338 -4.71 6.67 7.52
C HIS A 338 -4.94 7.67 8.68
N PRO A 339 -5.70 7.32 9.74
CA PRO A 339 -5.92 8.20 10.89
C PRO A 339 -4.65 8.62 11.64
N CYS A 340 -3.57 7.83 11.52
CA CYS A 340 -2.23 8.20 11.97
C CYS A 340 -1.43 8.85 10.81
N ALA A 341 -0.87 10.01 11.08
CA ALA A 341 0.05 10.73 10.20
C ALA A 341 1.46 10.09 10.25
N PRO A 342 2.30 10.28 9.21
CA PRO A 342 3.62 9.64 9.16
C PRO A 342 4.61 10.19 10.19
N ASP A 343 4.34 11.32 10.86
CA ASP A 343 5.13 11.81 12.00
C ASP A 343 4.74 11.14 13.34
N GLY A 344 3.88 10.12 13.29
CA GLY A 344 3.38 9.36 14.42
C GLY A 344 2.25 10.03 15.20
N LYS A 345 1.78 11.22 14.78
CA LYS A 345 0.62 11.88 15.40
C LYS A 345 -0.68 11.33 14.85
N TRP A 346 -1.71 11.24 15.70
CA TRP A 346 -3.05 10.88 15.27
C TRP A 346 -3.88 12.11 14.92
N TYR A 347 -4.57 12.08 13.78
CA TYR A 347 -5.54 13.11 13.38
C TYR A 347 -6.79 13.12 14.26
N PHE A 348 -7.04 12.02 14.98
CA PHE A 348 -8.22 11.81 15.82
C PHE A 348 -7.81 11.40 17.25
N SER A 349 -8.63 11.79 18.23
CA SER A 349 -8.56 11.42 19.64
C SER A 349 -9.79 10.58 20.02
N GLY A 350 -9.82 10.07 21.24
CA GLY A 350 -11.03 9.44 21.79
C GLY A 350 -12.21 10.41 21.90
N PRO A 351 -13.45 9.91 22.04
CA PRO A 351 -14.66 10.71 22.12
C PRO A 351 -14.64 11.79 23.22
N ARG A 352 -13.91 11.58 24.32
CA ARG A 352 -13.75 12.54 25.42
C ARG A 352 -12.45 13.34 25.32
N GLY A 353 -11.78 13.30 24.17
CA GLY A 353 -10.53 14.00 23.90
C GLY A 353 -9.27 13.22 24.31
N GLU A 354 -9.37 11.90 24.52
CA GLU A 354 -8.24 11.07 24.93
C GLU A 354 -7.22 10.97 23.80
N ASP A 355 -6.01 11.45 24.04
CA ASP A 355 -4.93 11.43 23.06
C ASP A 355 -3.65 10.89 23.70
N PRO A 356 -3.62 9.59 24.05
CA PRO A 356 -2.39 8.97 24.52
C PRO A 356 -1.33 9.09 23.43
N HIS A 357 -0.09 9.40 23.83
CA HIS A 357 1.04 9.56 22.91
C HIS A 357 0.78 10.55 21.76
N ALA A 358 0.57 11.82 22.11
CA ALA A 358 0.33 12.92 21.16
C ALA A 358 1.45 13.18 20.12
N THR A 359 2.61 12.52 20.22
CA THR A 359 3.77 12.67 19.35
C THR A 359 4.41 11.32 19.02
N GLY A 360 4.92 11.18 17.79
CA GLY A 360 5.71 10.02 17.41
C GLY A 360 7.06 9.94 18.11
N PHE A 361 7.61 8.72 18.23
CA PHE A 361 8.95 8.51 18.77
C PHE A 361 10.02 8.53 17.66
N ALA A 362 11.23 8.97 18.02
CA ALA A 362 12.34 9.03 17.08
C ALA A 362 12.93 7.65 16.80
N ILE A 363 13.16 7.35 15.53
CA ILE A 363 13.76 6.10 15.08
C ILE A 363 15.29 6.14 15.22
N THR A 364 15.82 5.26 16.06
CA THR A 364 17.26 5.05 16.29
C THR A 364 17.78 3.80 15.58
N ARG A 365 19.04 3.84 15.13
CA ARG A 365 19.67 2.68 14.46
C ARG A 365 19.81 1.45 15.36
N LYS A 366 19.91 1.65 16.68
CA LYS A 366 20.15 0.59 17.67
C LYS A 366 18.89 -0.18 18.02
N GLU A 367 17.75 0.49 18.15
CA GLU A 367 16.52 -0.12 18.72
C GLU A 367 15.47 -0.47 17.66
N HIS A 368 15.54 0.18 16.49
CA HIS A 368 14.46 0.17 15.49
C HIS A 368 14.89 -0.46 14.16
N TYR A 369 16.07 -1.07 14.11
CA TYR A 369 16.51 -1.89 12.98
C TYR A 369 16.66 -3.35 13.41
N PRO A 370 16.34 -4.31 12.52
CA PRO A 370 16.48 -5.73 12.83
C PRO A 370 17.93 -6.07 13.20
N PRO A 371 18.18 -6.83 14.28
CA PRO A 371 19.49 -7.35 14.61
C PRO A 371 20.06 -8.20 13.47
N GLY A 372 21.35 -8.06 13.16
CA GLY A 372 21.90 -8.76 11.98
C GLY A 372 23.41 -8.73 11.74
N GLN A 373 24.26 -8.40 12.73
CA GLN A 373 25.73 -8.60 12.64
C GLN A 373 26.42 -9.04 13.94
N GLU A 374 25.69 -9.23 15.05
CA GLU A 374 26.26 -9.65 16.33
C GLU A 374 25.69 -11.04 16.70
N ASP A 375 26.51 -11.84 17.38
CA ASP A 375 26.41 -13.29 17.60
C ASP A 375 24.98 -13.88 17.70
N VAL A 376 24.77 -14.96 16.95
CA VAL A 376 23.48 -15.65 16.76
C VAL A 376 22.98 -16.32 18.05
N ASP A 377 23.88 -16.71 18.95
CA ASP A 377 23.55 -17.43 20.19
C ASP A 377 23.18 -16.50 21.37
N ASP A 378 23.87 -15.36 21.55
CA ASP A 378 23.55 -14.43 22.66
C ASP A 378 22.26 -13.63 22.41
N THR A 379 21.97 -13.37 21.13
CA THR A 379 20.71 -12.75 20.72
C THR A 379 19.52 -13.70 20.92
N HIS A 380 19.74 -15.02 20.89
CA HIS A 380 18.72 -16.00 21.24
C HIS A 380 18.40 -15.93 22.75
N ASN A 381 19.40 -15.89 23.63
CA ASN A 381 19.20 -15.87 25.09
C ASN A 381 18.51 -14.60 25.62
N LEU A 382 18.71 -13.45 24.98
CA LEU A 382 18.01 -12.18 25.31
C LEU A 382 16.56 -12.12 24.79
N TRP A 383 16.21 -12.99 23.83
CA TRP A 383 14.92 -12.98 23.12
C TRP A 383 14.08 -14.25 23.37
N SER A 384 14.69 -15.28 23.99
CA SER A 384 14.14 -16.57 24.40
C SER A 384 14.00 -16.67 25.93
N ARG A 385 13.83 -15.55 26.65
CA ARG A 385 13.49 -15.66 28.08
C ARG A 385 12.15 -16.41 28.16
N GLU A 386 12.21 -17.63 28.68
CA GLU A 386 11.10 -18.59 28.84
C GLU A 386 9.85 -17.99 29.51
N GLU A 387 9.99 -16.84 30.18
CA GLU A 387 8.88 -16.09 30.79
C GLU A 387 7.90 -15.44 29.77
N ASP A 388 8.28 -15.33 28.49
CA ASP A 388 7.49 -14.75 27.39
C ASP A 388 6.94 -15.82 26.40
N GLU A 389 7.12 -17.11 26.69
CA GLU A 389 6.79 -18.19 25.74
C GLU A 389 5.27 -18.30 25.53
N TYR A 390 4.83 -18.06 24.30
CA TYR A 390 3.46 -18.38 23.90
C TYR A 390 3.32 -19.90 23.93
N THR A 391 2.59 -20.43 24.91
CA THR A 391 2.49 -21.89 25.13
C THR A 391 1.69 -22.63 24.06
N GLY A 392 1.17 -21.92 23.04
CA GLY A 392 0.62 -22.54 21.84
C GLY A 392 -0.75 -23.21 21.99
N ASP A 393 -1.35 -23.19 23.18
CA ASP A 393 -2.65 -23.86 23.42
C ASP A 393 -3.85 -23.07 22.86
N ASP A 394 -3.72 -21.74 22.71
CA ASP A 394 -4.74 -20.89 22.09
C ASP A 394 -4.35 -20.54 20.64
N ASP A 395 -5.33 -20.20 19.81
CA ASP A 395 -5.11 -19.70 18.46
C ASP A 395 -4.50 -18.27 18.50
N ILE A 396 -3.43 -18.02 17.73
CA ILE A 396 -2.74 -16.71 17.63
C ILE A 396 -3.73 -15.58 17.29
N CYS A 397 -4.81 -15.90 16.56
CA CYS A 397 -5.87 -14.97 16.24
C CYS A 397 -6.63 -14.46 17.50
N LEU A 398 -6.78 -15.29 18.54
CA LEU A 398 -7.43 -14.92 19.80
C LEU A 398 -6.58 -13.97 20.65
N ALA A 399 -5.26 -13.95 20.43
CA ALA A 399 -4.34 -13.03 21.10
C ALA A 399 -4.41 -11.59 20.58
N ARG A 400 -5.24 -11.29 19.56
CA ARG A 400 -5.41 -9.93 19.03
C ARG A 400 -6.41 -9.15 19.87
N GLN A 401 -5.95 -8.06 20.46
CA GLN A 401 -6.75 -7.19 21.34
C GLN A 401 -6.47 -5.72 21.00
N PRO A 402 -6.86 -5.23 19.81
CA PRO A 402 -6.66 -3.82 19.44
C PRO A 402 -7.54 -2.89 20.29
N ASP A 403 -6.98 -1.76 20.75
CA ASP A 403 -7.76 -0.65 21.33
C ASP A 403 -8.04 0.38 20.22
N MET A 404 -9.20 0.25 19.54
CA MET A 404 -9.62 1.15 18.46
C MET A 404 -10.66 2.13 18.99
N PHE A 405 -10.28 3.38 19.21
CA PHE A 405 -11.11 4.36 19.91
C PHE A 405 -11.05 5.80 19.36
N ARG A 406 -10.14 6.10 18.43
CA ARG A 406 -9.87 7.47 17.97
C ARG A 406 -10.89 7.91 16.93
N THR A 407 -11.95 8.56 17.39
CA THR A 407 -13.11 8.95 16.57
C THR A 407 -13.34 10.46 16.50
N LEU A 408 -12.81 11.24 17.45
CA LEU A 408 -13.01 12.68 17.53
C LEU A 408 -11.90 13.44 16.78
N PRO A 409 -12.19 14.30 15.79
CA PRO A 409 -11.13 14.99 15.04
C PRO A 409 -10.37 16.02 15.87
N VAL A 410 -9.04 15.98 15.83
CA VAL A 410 -8.16 16.96 16.48
C VAL A 410 -7.93 18.14 15.53
N ALA A 411 -8.67 19.23 15.74
CA ALA A 411 -8.71 20.39 14.83
C ALA A 411 -7.30 20.90 14.42
N GLY A 412 -6.36 21.00 15.36
CA GLY A 412 -5.00 21.48 15.08
C GLY A 412 -4.18 20.57 14.14
N ARG A 413 -4.58 19.31 13.96
CA ARG A 413 -3.89 18.32 13.10
C ARG A 413 -4.63 18.07 11.80
N ILE A 414 -5.96 17.96 11.84
CA ILE A 414 -6.77 17.64 10.66
C ILE A 414 -7.04 18.87 9.78
N ASN A 415 -7.20 20.06 10.36
CA ASN A 415 -7.49 21.28 9.59
C ASN A 415 -6.39 21.63 8.57
N PRO A 416 -5.09 21.53 8.88
CA PRO A 416 -4.04 21.73 7.88
C PRO A 416 -4.16 20.81 6.66
N LEU A 417 -4.57 19.55 6.86
CA LEU A 417 -4.77 18.60 5.76
C LEU A 417 -5.98 18.98 4.91
N LEU A 418 -7.11 19.28 5.55
CA LEU A 418 -8.33 19.72 4.86
C LEU A 418 -8.14 21.03 4.11
N LEU A 419 -7.41 21.99 4.68
CA LEU A 419 -7.13 23.27 4.06
C LEU A 419 -6.26 23.08 2.80
N ALA A 420 -5.20 22.29 2.91
CA ALA A 420 -4.34 22.00 1.76
C ALA A 420 -5.13 21.29 0.65
N PHE A 421 -5.98 20.33 1.00
CA PHE A 421 -6.91 19.69 0.06
C PHE A 421 -7.82 20.72 -0.61
N ALA A 422 -8.55 21.54 0.16
CA ALA A 422 -9.47 22.56 -0.36
C ALA A 422 -8.78 23.53 -1.34
N LEU A 423 -7.59 24.03 -0.99
CA LEU A 423 -6.80 24.91 -1.84
C LEU A 423 -6.37 24.23 -3.15
N SER A 424 -6.09 22.93 -3.11
CA SER A 424 -5.71 22.17 -4.30
C SER A 424 -6.84 22.01 -5.32
N LEU A 425 -8.11 22.02 -4.88
CA LEU A 425 -9.29 21.87 -5.74
C LEU A 425 -9.58 23.11 -6.60
N GLN A 426 -8.96 24.24 -6.31
CA GLN A 426 -9.17 25.47 -7.07
C GLN A 426 -8.82 25.25 -8.55
N ARG A 427 -9.58 25.86 -9.47
CA ARG A 427 -9.37 25.72 -10.93
C ARG A 427 -7.96 26.09 -11.39
N GLN A 428 -7.28 26.98 -10.65
CA GLN A 428 -5.89 27.37 -10.89
C GLN A 428 -4.87 26.29 -10.49
N ASN A 429 -5.29 25.18 -9.88
CA ASN A 429 -4.45 24.07 -9.48
C ASN A 429 -4.87 22.76 -10.18
N MET A 430 -6.18 22.52 -10.33
CA MET A 430 -6.76 21.36 -11.03
C MET A 430 -7.91 21.78 -11.96
N PRO A 431 -7.62 22.27 -13.18
CA PRO A 431 -8.63 22.81 -14.08
C PRO A 431 -9.58 21.76 -14.68
N SER A 432 -9.16 20.50 -14.75
CA SER A 432 -9.91 19.38 -15.35
C SER A 432 -10.68 18.53 -14.34
N LEU A 433 -10.67 18.92 -13.06
CA LEU A 433 -11.20 18.10 -11.98
C LEU A 433 -12.71 17.89 -12.13
N GLN A 434 -13.13 16.63 -12.10
CA GLN A 434 -14.53 16.21 -12.15
C GLN A 434 -15.03 15.78 -10.77
N ASP A 435 -14.23 15.03 -10.02
CA ASP A 435 -14.50 14.72 -8.63
C ASP A 435 -13.22 14.52 -7.83
N ALA A 436 -13.30 14.84 -6.54
CA ALA A 436 -12.22 14.64 -5.58
C ALA A 436 -12.78 14.20 -4.24
N GLU A 437 -12.05 13.32 -3.57
CA GLU A 437 -12.49 12.75 -2.31
C GLU A 437 -11.31 12.55 -1.35
N LEU A 438 -11.43 13.10 -0.14
CA LEU A 438 -10.49 12.92 0.94
C LEU A 438 -11.24 12.35 2.15
N PHE A 439 -10.91 11.12 2.53
CA PHE A 439 -11.62 10.43 3.60
C PHE A 439 -10.74 9.43 4.35
N THR A 440 -11.24 8.97 5.47
CA THR A 440 -10.71 7.81 6.20
C THR A 440 -11.88 6.98 6.73
N TRP A 441 -11.62 5.72 7.02
CA TRP A 441 -12.50 4.91 7.84
C TRP A 441 -12.07 5.02 9.29
N LEU A 442 -13.00 5.40 10.16
CA LEU A 442 -12.81 5.36 11.60
C LEU A 442 -13.40 4.06 12.14
N THR A 443 -12.75 3.52 13.16
CA THR A 443 -13.12 2.25 13.79
C THR A 443 -13.38 2.48 15.28
N TRP A 444 -14.37 1.77 15.80
CA TRP A 444 -14.68 1.73 17.22
C TRP A 444 -14.80 0.28 17.66
N ARG A 445 -13.80 -0.13 18.44
CA ARG A 445 -13.72 -1.38 19.20
C ARG A 445 -12.72 -1.12 20.32
N PRO A 446 -13.12 -0.41 21.37
CA PRO A 446 -12.24 -0.11 22.47
C PRO A 446 -11.83 -1.41 23.19
N SER A 447 -10.70 -1.36 23.89
CA SER A 447 -10.34 -2.42 24.84
C SER A 447 -11.42 -2.60 25.91
N GLU A 448 -11.49 -3.76 26.57
CA GLU A 448 -12.47 -4.00 27.65
C GLU A 448 -12.38 -2.95 28.77
N GLU A 449 -11.16 -2.53 29.13
CA GLU A 449 -10.93 -1.52 30.15
C GLU A 449 -11.56 -0.20 29.73
N ARG A 450 -11.27 0.26 28.50
CA ARG A 450 -11.84 1.50 27.96
C ARG A 450 -13.35 1.37 27.77
N ALA A 451 -13.86 0.24 27.31
CA ALA A 451 -15.30 0.01 27.11
C ALA A 451 -16.10 0.26 28.40
N ARG A 452 -15.57 -0.18 29.56
CA ARG A 452 -16.19 0.06 30.87
C ARG A 452 -16.31 1.54 31.22
N GLU A 453 -15.38 2.38 30.76
CA GLU A 453 -15.43 3.83 30.99
C GLU A 453 -16.56 4.52 30.20
N TYR A 454 -17.05 3.87 29.15
CA TYR A 454 -18.11 4.34 28.27
C TYR A 454 -19.48 3.71 28.56
N GLU A 455 -19.56 2.75 29.48
CA GLU A 455 -20.82 2.12 29.88
C GLU A 455 -21.85 3.15 30.36
N GLY A 456 -23.03 3.14 29.73
CA GLY A 456 -24.11 4.08 30.04
C GLY A 456 -23.89 5.52 29.54
N SER A 457 -22.82 5.79 28.78
CA SER A 457 -22.62 7.07 28.10
C SER A 457 -23.11 7.04 26.65
N ASN A 458 -23.52 8.20 26.15
CA ASN A 458 -23.85 8.42 24.73
C ASN A 458 -22.67 9.05 23.96
N ASP A 459 -21.49 9.18 24.58
CA ASP A 459 -20.31 9.79 23.94
C ASP A 459 -19.71 8.87 22.85
N ALA A 460 -19.90 7.56 22.98
CA ALA A 460 -19.30 6.56 22.10
C ALA A 460 -20.21 6.25 20.87
N PRO A 461 -19.60 5.86 19.73
CA PRO A 461 -20.35 5.25 18.63
C PRO A 461 -21.22 4.07 19.10
N PRO A 462 -22.38 3.85 18.46
CA PRO A 462 -23.27 2.76 18.84
C PRO A 462 -22.63 1.40 18.50
N SER A 463 -22.24 0.63 19.52
CA SER A 463 -21.69 -0.73 19.37
C SER A 463 -22.57 -1.77 20.09
N VAL A 464 -22.76 -2.93 19.47
CA VAL A 464 -23.48 -4.08 20.04
C VAL A 464 -22.47 -5.21 20.24
N ASP A 465 -22.50 -5.88 21.39
CA ASP A 465 -21.81 -7.16 21.66
C ASP A 465 -20.35 -7.27 21.18
N ASN A 466 -19.49 -6.32 21.55
CA ASN A 466 -18.05 -6.30 21.18
C ASN A 466 -17.74 -6.35 19.67
N GLU A 467 -18.73 -6.06 18.81
CA GLU A 467 -18.51 -5.98 17.36
C GLU A 467 -17.72 -4.71 16.99
N THR A 468 -16.83 -4.82 16.00
CA THR A 468 -16.18 -3.63 15.43
C THR A 468 -17.22 -2.80 14.67
N VAL A 469 -17.31 -1.53 15.03
CA VAL A 469 -18.11 -0.55 14.30
C VAL A 469 -17.19 0.26 13.40
N LEU A 470 -17.59 0.43 12.14
CA LEU A 470 -16.87 1.23 11.16
C LEU A 470 -17.76 2.34 10.62
N PHE A 471 -17.19 3.50 10.38
CA PHE A 471 -17.88 4.58 9.72
C PHE A 471 -16.90 5.46 8.97
N ARG A 472 -17.40 6.09 7.93
CA ARG A 472 -16.61 6.95 7.07
C ARG A 472 -16.56 8.37 7.62
N TRP A 473 -15.38 8.97 7.55
CA TRP A 473 -15.16 10.38 7.87
C TRP A 473 -14.44 11.06 6.71
N GLY A 474 -14.96 12.19 6.22
CA GLY A 474 -14.28 12.92 5.15
C GLY A 474 -15.13 13.94 4.41
N VAL A 475 -14.62 14.34 3.24
CA VAL A 475 -15.22 15.32 2.34
C VAL A 475 -15.09 14.85 0.90
N ARG A 476 -16.16 15.07 0.13
CA ARG A 476 -16.23 14.81 -1.31
C ARG A 476 -16.61 16.10 -2.03
N TYR A 477 -15.93 16.35 -3.14
CA TYR A 477 -16.21 17.44 -4.07
C TYR A 477 -16.62 16.83 -5.41
N ASP A 478 -17.73 17.29 -5.96
CA ASP A 478 -18.19 16.93 -7.30
C ASP A 478 -18.32 18.21 -8.15
N ALA A 479 -17.57 18.24 -9.24
CA ALA A 479 -17.62 19.33 -10.22
C ALA A 479 -18.96 19.32 -10.97
N PRO A 480 -19.41 20.47 -11.50
CA PRO A 480 -20.70 20.57 -12.17
C PRO A 480 -20.70 19.75 -13.47
N LYS A 481 -21.64 18.81 -13.61
CA LYS A 481 -21.87 18.06 -14.85
C LYS A 481 -22.88 18.81 -15.73
N GLY A 482 -22.41 19.48 -16.80
CA GLY A 482 -23.28 20.23 -17.70
C GLY A 482 -23.90 21.46 -17.02
N ASP A 483 -25.24 21.54 -17.02
CA ASP A 483 -26.01 22.57 -16.28
C ASP A 483 -26.14 22.25 -14.77
N GLY A 484 -25.54 21.15 -14.30
CA GLY A 484 -25.52 20.75 -12.91
C GLY A 484 -24.74 21.73 -12.03
N GLU A 485 -25.02 21.71 -10.74
CA GLU A 485 -24.34 22.56 -9.77
C GLU A 485 -23.13 21.83 -9.15
N THR A 486 -22.10 22.58 -8.76
CA THR A 486 -20.97 22.05 -7.99
C THR A 486 -21.42 21.76 -6.56
N GLU A 487 -21.06 20.60 -6.02
CA GLU A 487 -21.52 20.14 -4.71
C GLU A 487 -20.32 19.69 -3.84
N VAL A 488 -20.41 19.98 -2.53
CA VAL A 488 -19.48 19.46 -1.53
C VAL A 488 -20.27 18.70 -0.49
N THR A 489 -20.00 17.40 -0.38
CA THR A 489 -20.61 16.54 0.63
C THR A 489 -19.63 16.29 1.78
N TRP A 490 -20.03 16.65 2.99
CA TRP A 490 -19.29 16.40 4.22
C TRP A 490 -19.90 15.22 4.98
N GLN A 491 -19.05 14.32 5.45
CA GLN A 491 -19.42 13.27 6.39
C GLN A 491 -18.48 13.35 7.59
N VAL A 492 -18.79 14.24 8.53
CA VAL A 492 -17.90 14.57 9.68
C VAL A 492 -18.63 14.57 11.02
N GLY A 493 -19.88 14.09 11.03
CA GLY A 493 -20.73 14.01 12.23
C GLY A 493 -21.51 15.28 12.51
N GLU A 494 -22.43 15.21 13.47
CA GLU A 494 -23.33 16.32 13.80
C GLU A 494 -22.64 17.43 14.60
N HIS A 495 -21.65 17.06 15.43
CA HIS A 495 -21.05 17.95 16.43
C HIS A 495 -19.72 18.58 16.04
N TRP A 496 -19.13 18.19 14.92
CA TRP A 496 -17.86 18.75 14.44
C TRP A 496 -18.04 19.50 13.13
N ARG A 497 -17.40 20.66 13.01
CA ARG A 497 -17.34 21.44 11.77
C ARG A 497 -15.89 21.88 11.52
N PRO A 498 -15.45 21.96 10.26
CA PRO A 498 -14.11 22.44 9.93
C PRO A 498 -13.97 23.92 10.28
N GLY A 499 -12.73 24.37 10.45
CA GLY A 499 -12.43 25.77 10.78
C GLY A 499 -12.97 26.76 9.73
N ALA A 500 -13.23 28.00 10.17
CA ALA A 500 -13.82 29.04 9.32
C ALA A 500 -13.05 29.31 8.02
N GLU A 501 -11.72 29.19 8.05
CA GLU A 501 -10.87 29.32 6.86
C GLU A 501 -11.16 28.23 5.82
N ILE A 502 -11.29 26.98 6.24
CA ILE A 502 -11.63 25.85 5.36
C ILE A 502 -13.02 26.04 4.77
N MET A 503 -13.98 26.44 5.61
CA MET A 503 -15.35 26.75 5.18
C MET A 503 -15.38 27.87 4.14
N SER A 504 -14.56 28.91 4.32
CA SER A 504 -14.43 29.99 3.34
C SER A 504 -13.89 29.48 2.01
N VAL A 505 -12.81 28.68 2.02
CA VAL A 505 -12.21 28.15 0.78
C VAL A 505 -13.18 27.25 0.03
N PHE A 506 -13.91 26.35 0.71
CA PHE A 506 -14.95 25.56 0.05
C PHE A 506 -16.16 26.41 -0.37
N GLY A 507 -16.49 27.46 0.39
CA GLY A 507 -17.52 28.43 0.04
C GLY A 507 -17.20 29.17 -1.25
N ASP A 508 -15.93 29.52 -1.47
CA ASP A 508 -15.46 30.13 -2.71
C ASP A 508 -15.50 29.17 -3.90
N LEU A 509 -15.42 27.84 -3.66
CA LEU A 509 -15.50 26.82 -4.70
C LEU A 509 -16.94 26.58 -5.17
N VAL A 510 -17.91 26.44 -4.26
CA VAL A 510 -19.28 25.98 -4.59
C VAL A 510 -20.40 26.94 -4.18
N GLY A 511 -20.11 27.94 -3.35
CA GLY A 511 -21.10 28.76 -2.67
C GLY A 511 -21.69 28.07 -1.43
N GLU A 512 -21.88 28.79 -0.34
CA GLU A 512 -22.28 28.23 0.97
C GLU A 512 -23.56 27.38 0.95
N LYS A 513 -24.48 27.63 0.01
CA LYS A 513 -25.75 26.90 -0.12
C LYS A 513 -25.62 25.49 -0.72
N LYS A 514 -24.42 25.11 -1.17
CA LYS A 514 -24.15 23.84 -1.89
C LYS A 514 -23.27 22.88 -1.09
N MET A 515 -23.24 23.07 0.23
CA MET A 515 -22.60 22.17 1.17
C MET A 515 -23.64 21.24 1.79
N GLU A 516 -23.57 19.97 1.42
CA GLU A 516 -24.39 18.91 1.99
C GLU A 516 -23.67 18.30 3.20
N TRP A 517 -24.40 18.07 4.30
CA TRP A 517 -23.88 17.42 5.51
C TRP A 517 -24.59 16.08 5.71
N LYS A 518 -23.89 14.98 5.47
CA LYS A 518 -24.42 13.64 5.68
C LYS A 518 -24.14 13.16 7.10
N PRO A 519 -25.10 12.46 7.73
CA PRO A 519 -24.84 11.78 8.98
C PRO A 519 -23.82 10.65 8.78
N PHE A 520 -23.26 10.15 9.89
CA PHE A 520 -22.47 8.94 9.83
C PHE A 520 -23.35 7.74 9.49
N GLU A 521 -22.83 6.89 8.62
CA GLU A 521 -23.38 5.56 8.36
C GLU A 521 -22.47 4.56 9.05
N PHE A 522 -23.01 3.87 10.05
CA PHE A 522 -22.29 2.85 10.82
C PHE A 522 -22.50 1.49 10.17
N VAL A 523 -21.41 0.83 9.82
CA VAL A 523 -21.38 -0.47 9.16
C VAL A 523 -20.48 -1.44 9.93
N ARG A 524 -20.75 -2.74 9.79
CA ARG A 524 -19.90 -3.81 10.35
C ARG A 524 -18.78 -4.23 9.39
N GLU A 525 -19.00 -3.98 8.11
CA GLU A 525 -18.08 -4.33 7.03
C GLU A 525 -17.99 -3.17 6.04
N ARG A 526 -16.77 -2.84 5.64
CA ARG A 526 -16.52 -1.84 4.59
C ARG A 526 -16.98 -2.40 3.24
N GLU A 527 -17.48 -1.52 2.37
CA GLU A 527 -17.67 -1.87 0.96
C GLU A 527 -16.34 -2.34 0.36
N GLN A 528 -16.32 -3.58 -0.13
CA GLN A 528 -15.16 -4.16 -0.77
C GLN A 528 -15.25 -3.89 -2.27
N ASP A 529 -14.18 -3.39 -2.87
CA ASP A 529 -14.11 -3.25 -4.33
C ASP A 529 -14.15 -4.66 -4.96
N PRO A 530 -15.12 -4.98 -5.84
CA PRO A 530 -15.23 -6.29 -6.47
C PRO A 530 -13.97 -6.70 -7.27
N VAL A 531 -13.14 -5.73 -7.69
CA VAL A 531 -11.86 -5.99 -8.38
C VAL A 531 -10.78 -6.53 -7.42
N ASN A 532 -10.99 -6.48 -6.11
CA ASN A 532 -10.07 -7.08 -5.11
C ASN A 532 -10.18 -8.61 -5.02
N PHE A 533 -11.17 -9.22 -5.68
CA PHE A 533 -11.43 -10.67 -5.67
C PHE A 533 -11.08 -11.38 -6.98
N ILE A 534 -10.68 -10.65 -8.01
CA ILE A 534 -10.36 -11.17 -9.35
C ILE A 534 -8.86 -11.08 -9.60
#